data_AF-A0AAE7J1Y7-F1
#
_entry.id   AF-A0AAE7J1Y7-F1
#
_cell.length_a   1.000
_cell.length_b   1.000
_cell.length_c   1.000
_cell.angle_alpha   90.00
_cell.angle_beta   90.00
_cell.angle_gamma   90.00
#
_symmetry.space_group_name_H-M   'P 1'
#
loop_
_entity.id
_entity.type
_entity.pdbx_description
1 polymer ?
#
loop_
_entity_poly.entity_id
_entity_poly.type
_entity_poly.pdbx_seq_one_letter_code
_entity_poly.pdbx_strand_id
1 'polypeptide(L)'
;MSSPDATTPLGALQERLVPLLTALQDLAEECSDQPEALLEILRSIEGLHRSIQDGPFRSSLPEDRNKLFTLLQAMERSGGWPYIPRLQLKTFIELLDQDPAGMAA
;
A
#
# COMPACT_ATOMS: atom_id res chain seq x y z
N MET A 1 -20.45 31.39 -12.93
CA MET A 1 -21.09 30.45 -11.98
C MET A 1 -20.31 29.16 -12.08
N SER A 2 -19.33 28.96 -11.20
CA SER A 2 -18.52 27.73 -11.17
C SER A 2 -19.32 26.66 -10.43
N SER A 3 -19.57 25.53 -11.08
CA SER A 3 -20.23 24.38 -10.46
C SER A 3 -19.40 23.85 -9.29
N PRO A 4 -19.98 23.69 -8.09
CA PRO A 4 -19.31 23.09 -6.94
C PRO A 4 -19.76 21.63 -6.81
N ASP A 5 -19.47 20.76 -7.77
CA ASP A 5 -19.77 19.33 -7.55
C ASP A 5 -19.00 18.39 -8.49
N ALA A 6 -17.70 18.32 -8.26
CA ALA A 6 -16.93 17.16 -8.68
C ALA A 6 -15.95 16.84 -7.56
N THR A 7 -16.49 16.51 -6.37
CA THR A 7 -15.70 15.78 -5.39
C THR A 7 -15.39 14.42 -6.01
N THR A 8 -14.27 14.36 -6.74
CA THR A 8 -13.71 13.11 -7.25
C THR A 8 -13.67 12.12 -6.09
N PRO A 9 -14.03 10.84 -6.29
CA PRO A 9 -14.10 9.85 -5.19
C PRO A 9 -12.78 9.74 -4.40
N LEU A 10 -11.66 10.06 -5.03
CA LEU A 10 -10.35 10.13 -4.39
C LEU A 10 -10.20 11.34 -3.43
N GLY A 11 -10.84 12.48 -3.73
CA GLY A 11 -10.88 13.66 -2.87
C GLY A 11 -11.66 13.41 -1.59
N ALA A 12 -12.85 12.82 -1.68
CA ALA A 12 -13.64 12.41 -0.51
C ALA A 12 -12.92 11.35 0.35
N LEU A 13 -12.15 10.45 -0.28
CA LEU A 13 -11.30 9.51 0.44
C LEU A 13 -10.19 10.26 1.20
N GLN A 14 -9.51 11.20 0.54
CA GLN A 14 -8.42 11.96 1.14
C GLN A 14 -8.91 12.78 2.35
N GLU A 15 -10.06 13.44 2.24
CA GLU A 15 -10.67 14.21 3.34
C GLU A 15 -10.92 13.35 4.59
N ARG A 16 -11.26 12.07 4.40
CA ARG A 16 -11.45 11.11 5.50
C ARG A 16 -10.14 10.52 6.01
N LEU A 17 -9.14 10.39 5.15
CA LEU A 17 -7.85 9.79 5.48
C LEU A 17 -6.96 10.75 6.29
N VAL A 18 -6.95 12.04 5.92
CA VAL A 18 -6.13 13.08 6.57
C VAL A 18 -6.26 13.10 8.09
N PRO A 19 -7.47 13.22 8.69
CA PRO A 19 -7.59 13.30 10.15
C PRO A 19 -7.11 12.03 10.87
N LEU A 20 -7.22 10.85 10.23
CA LEU A 20 -6.71 9.59 10.80
C LEU A 20 -5.18 9.56 10.81
N LEU A 21 -4.55 10.04 9.74
CA LEU A 21 -3.09 10.12 9.65
C LEU A 21 -2.53 11.18 10.60
N THR A 22 -3.21 12.31 10.76
CA THR A 22 -2.85 13.34 11.75
C THR A 22 -2.94 12.77 13.17
N ALA A 23 -4.04 12.10 13.54
CA ALA A 23 -4.17 11.51 14.86
C ALA A 23 -3.08 10.45 15.16
N LEU A 24 -2.65 9.68 14.16
CA LEU A 24 -1.53 8.73 14.31
C LEU A 24 -0.17 9.44 14.49
N GLN A 25 0.03 10.59 13.85
CA GLN A 25 1.23 11.42 14.02
C GLN A 25 1.25 12.06 15.41
N ASP A 26 0.14 12.66 15.84
CA ASP A 26 0.00 13.25 17.17
C ASP A 26 0.30 12.20 18.27
N LEU A 27 -0.24 10.98 18.13
CA LEU A 27 0.04 9.88 19.04
C LEU A 27 1.53 9.48 19.05
N ALA A 28 2.20 9.48 17.89
CA ALA A 28 3.62 9.18 17.82
C ALA A 28 4.47 10.29 18.48
N GLU A 29 4.07 11.56 18.35
CA GLU A 29 4.73 12.69 19.01
C GLU A 29 4.58 12.62 20.54
N GLU A 30 3.39 12.28 21.04
CA GLU A 30 3.13 12.05 22.48
C GLU A 30 4.01 10.92 23.06
N CYS A 31 4.35 9.93 22.25
CA CYS A 31 5.20 8.79 22.62
C CYS A 31 6.68 8.97 22.28
N SER A 32 7.13 10.17 21.89
CA SER A 32 8.48 10.40 21.34
C SER A 32 9.64 9.93 22.24
N ASP A 33 9.46 9.96 23.57
CA ASP A 33 10.44 9.49 24.56
C ASP A 33 10.26 8.02 24.98
N GLN A 34 9.35 7.28 24.33
CA GLN A 34 8.94 5.91 24.66
C GLN A 34 9.15 4.96 23.47
N PRO A 35 10.37 4.44 23.27
CA PRO A 35 10.71 3.67 22.07
C PRO A 35 9.88 2.38 21.91
N GLU A 36 9.48 1.74 23.00
CA GLU A 36 8.59 0.57 22.97
C GLU A 36 7.18 0.94 22.49
N ALA A 37 6.65 2.09 22.89
CA ALA A 37 5.35 2.57 22.43
C ALA A 37 5.37 2.92 20.94
N LEU A 38 6.44 3.59 20.48
CA LEU A 38 6.67 3.84 19.06
C LEU A 38 6.77 2.54 18.24
N LEU A 39 7.44 1.52 18.79
CA LEU A 39 7.55 0.22 18.14
C LEU A 39 6.18 -0.47 18.01
N GLU A 40 5.33 -0.38 19.01
CA GLU A 40 3.96 -0.93 18.95
C GLU A 40 3.08 -0.19 17.94
N ILE A 41 3.22 1.14 17.83
CA ILE A 41 2.55 1.93 16.78
C ILE A 41 2.99 1.44 15.40
N LEU A 42 4.31 1.29 15.17
CA LEU A 42 4.85 0.82 13.90
C LEU A 42 4.37 -0.59 13.52
N ARG A 43 4.36 -1.52 14.49
CA ARG A 43 3.85 -2.89 14.30
C ARG A 43 2.36 -2.90 13.94
N SER A 44 1.58 -2.05 14.59
CA SER A 44 0.15 -1.92 14.32
C SER A 44 -0.12 -1.38 12.91
N ILE A 45 0.64 -0.38 12.47
CA ILE A 45 0.56 0.16 11.11
C ILE A 45 0.93 -0.91 10.07
N GLU A 46 1.98 -1.68 10.30
CA GLU A 46 2.38 -2.79 9.42
C GLU A 46 1.28 -3.88 9.35
N GLY A 47 0.67 -4.22 10.48
CA GLY A 47 -0.44 -5.16 10.53
C GLY A 47 -1.66 -4.67 9.73
N LEU A 48 -2.03 -3.40 9.89
CA LEU A 48 -3.10 -2.76 9.12
C LEU A 48 -2.78 -2.75 7.62
N HIS A 49 -1.56 -2.37 7.27
CA HIS A 49 -1.08 -2.37 5.90
C HIS A 49 -1.21 -3.75 5.26
N ARG A 50 -0.71 -4.81 5.92
CA ARG A 50 -0.85 -6.20 5.45
C ARG A 50 -2.31 -6.62 5.29
N SER A 51 -3.17 -6.29 6.27
CA SER A 51 -4.59 -6.62 6.19
C SER A 51 -5.27 -5.96 5.00
N ILE A 52 -4.93 -4.71 4.67
CA ILE A 52 -5.46 -4.01 3.49
C ILE A 52 -4.92 -4.64 2.21
N GLN A 53 -3.63 -4.94 2.18
CA GLN A 53 -2.96 -5.55 1.03
C GLN A 53 -3.54 -6.92 0.70
N ASP A 54 -3.62 -7.82 1.68
CA ASP A 54 -4.05 -9.21 1.50
C ASP A 54 -5.56 -9.36 1.31
N GLY A 55 -6.36 -8.46 1.88
CA GLY A 55 -7.81 -8.49 1.80
C GLY A 55 -8.36 -7.62 0.66
N PRO A 56 -8.82 -6.39 0.96
CA PRO A 56 -9.55 -5.56 0.01
C PRO A 56 -8.72 -5.16 -1.21
N PHE A 57 -7.42 -4.89 -1.07
CA PHE A 57 -6.58 -4.53 -2.22
C PHE A 57 -6.43 -5.72 -3.17
N ARG A 58 -5.97 -6.88 -2.68
CA ARG A 58 -5.86 -8.11 -3.49
C ARG A 58 -7.18 -8.51 -4.14
N SER A 59 -8.29 -8.41 -3.42
CA SER A 59 -9.63 -8.73 -3.93
C SER A 59 -10.13 -7.72 -4.98
N SER A 60 -9.57 -6.50 -4.99
CA SER A 60 -9.89 -5.47 -5.98
C SER A 60 -9.03 -5.55 -7.25
N LEU A 61 -8.01 -6.42 -7.28
CA LEU A 61 -7.12 -6.53 -8.43
C LEU A 61 -7.88 -7.07 -9.66
N PRO A 62 -7.65 -6.50 -10.84
CA PRO A 62 -8.25 -7.02 -12.06
C PRO A 62 -7.78 -8.45 -12.35
N GLU A 63 -8.72 -9.34 -12.65
CA GLU A 63 -8.39 -10.70 -13.13
C GLU A 63 -7.76 -10.68 -14.54
N ASP A 64 -8.05 -9.63 -15.32
CA ASP A 64 -7.45 -9.40 -16.63
C ASP A 64 -5.99 -8.93 -16.49
N ARG A 65 -5.07 -9.71 -17.06
CA ARG A 65 -3.61 -9.47 -17.00
C ARG A 65 -3.20 -8.10 -17.56
N ASN A 66 -3.86 -7.60 -18.61
CA ASN A 66 -3.51 -6.32 -19.22
C ASN A 66 -3.96 -5.14 -18.34
N LYS A 67 -5.13 -5.26 -17.69
CA LYS A 67 -5.60 -4.29 -16.70
C LYS A 67 -4.73 -4.29 -15.44
N LEU A 68 -4.33 -5.47 -14.98
CA LEU A 68 -3.38 -5.61 -13.87
C LEU A 68 -2.03 -4.96 -14.21
N PHE A 69 -1.47 -5.23 -15.39
CA PHE A 69 -0.22 -4.63 -15.85
C PHE A 69 -0.30 -3.10 -15.94
N THR A 70 -1.43 -2.57 -16.43
CA THR A 70 -1.69 -1.13 -16.52
C THR A 70 -1.77 -0.49 -15.13
N LEU A 71 -2.44 -1.16 -14.17
CA LEU A 71 -2.51 -0.73 -12.78
C LEU A 71 -1.12 -0.70 -12.14
N LEU A 72 -0.34 -1.78 -12.31
CA LEU A 72 1.02 -1.88 -11.78
C LEU A 72 1.94 -0.79 -12.35
N GLN A 73 1.89 -0.55 -13.66
CA GLN A 73 2.69 0.48 -14.30
C GLN A 73 2.29 1.90 -13.86
N ALA A 74 1.01 2.14 -13.60
CA ALA A 74 0.55 3.41 -13.02
C ALA A 74 1.07 3.59 -11.59
N MET A 75 1.05 2.54 -10.78
CA MET A 75 1.57 2.53 -9.40
C MET A 75 3.09 2.75 -9.34
N GLU A 76 3.86 2.17 -10.28
CA GLU A 76 5.30 2.41 -10.41
C GLU A 76 5.61 3.88 -10.78
N ARG A 77 4.86 4.46 -11.72
CA ARG A 77 5.06 5.86 -12.16
C ARG A 77 4.70 6.89 -11.09
N SER A 78 3.72 6.60 -10.23
CA SER A 78 3.35 7.47 -9.11
C SER A 78 4.35 7.44 -7.94
N GLY A 79 5.37 6.58 -7.99
CA GLY A 79 6.47 6.58 -7.03
C GLY A 79 6.02 6.31 -5.59
N GLY A 80 5.57 5.10 -5.29
CA GLY A 80 5.29 4.75 -3.90
C GLY A 80 4.60 3.41 -3.73
N TRP A 81 5.35 2.32 -3.86
CA TRP A 81 5.01 1.15 -3.05
C TRP A 81 5.03 1.64 -1.58
N PRO A 82 3.95 1.45 -0.78
CA PRO A 82 4.04 1.72 0.66
C PRO A 82 5.26 0.97 1.18
N TYR A 83 6.15 1.65 1.88
CA TYR A 83 7.55 1.26 2.10
C TYR A 83 7.67 -0.06 2.88
N ILE A 84 7.45 -1.21 2.22
CA ILE A 84 7.75 -2.55 2.72
C ILE A 84 9.27 -2.74 2.57
N PRO A 85 9.99 -3.17 3.62
CA PRO A 85 11.43 -3.39 3.56
C PRO A 85 11.77 -4.28 2.35
N ARG A 86 12.54 -3.70 1.42
CA ARG A 86 12.82 -4.12 0.04
C ARG A 86 13.47 -5.50 -0.15
N LEU A 87 13.55 -6.33 0.89
CA LEU A 87 14.15 -7.65 0.80
C LEU A 87 13.23 -8.66 0.09
N GLN A 88 11.91 -8.55 0.26
CA GLN A 88 10.97 -9.57 -0.25
C GLN A 88 10.68 -9.45 -1.76
N LEU A 89 10.76 -8.25 -2.34
CA LEU A 89 10.36 -8.01 -3.73
C LEU A 89 11.42 -8.48 -4.74
N LYS A 90 12.71 -8.34 -4.41
CA LYS A 90 13.79 -8.94 -5.20
C LYS A 90 13.69 -10.47 -5.21
N THR A 91 13.47 -11.07 -4.04
CA THR A 91 13.26 -12.52 -3.92
C THR A 91 12.02 -12.98 -4.69
N PHE A 92 10.96 -12.18 -4.74
CA PHE A 92 9.75 -12.52 -5.49
C PHE A 92 9.94 -12.41 -7.01
N ILE A 93 10.65 -11.39 -7.50
CA ILE A 93 11.01 -11.25 -8.92
C ILE A 93 11.97 -12.37 -9.33
N GLU A 94 12.98 -12.68 -8.52
CA GLU A 94 13.87 -13.82 -8.74
C GLU A 94 13.08 -15.13 -8.80
N LEU A 95 12.08 -15.34 -7.93
CA LEU A 95 11.25 -16.55 -7.97
C LEU A 95 10.38 -16.66 -9.24
N LEU A 96 9.90 -15.52 -9.77
CA LEU A 96 9.10 -15.47 -11.00
C LEU A 96 9.97 -15.61 -12.26
N ASP A 97 11.21 -15.14 -12.24
CA ASP A 97 12.18 -15.28 -13.33
C ASP A 97 12.80 -16.70 -13.38
N GLN A 98 12.67 -17.47 -12.30
CA GLN A 98 13.09 -18.87 -12.19
C GLN A 98 12.03 -19.88 -12.69
N ASP A 99 10.92 -19.43 -13.27
CA ASP A 99 10.02 -20.31 -14.03
C ASP A 99 10.03 -20.00 -15.54
N PRO A 100 10.99 -20.60 -16.25
CA PRO A 100 10.75 -21.02 -17.62
C PRO A 100 10.96 -22.54 -17.68
N ALA A 101 9.87 -23.32 -17.66
CA ALA A 101 9.86 -24.66 -18.26
C ALA A 101 10.94 -25.65 -17.76
N GLY A 102 11.00 -25.87 -16.43
CA GLY A 102 11.88 -26.87 -15.80
C GLY A 102 11.21 -28.21 -15.44
N MET A 103 10.01 -28.50 -15.95
CA MET A 103 9.32 -29.80 -15.76
C MET A 103 8.83 -30.37 -17.10
N ALA A 104 9.78 -30.65 -17.99
CA ALA A 104 9.59 -31.59 -19.10
C ALA A 104 10.96 -32.06 -19.63
N ALA A 105 11.62 -32.98 -18.90
CA ALA A 105 12.48 -34.05 -19.40
C ALA A 105 13.08 -34.83 -18.22
#